data_AF-A0A6J1W085-F1
#
_entry.id   AF-A0A6J1W085-F1
#
_cell.length_a   1.000
_cell.length_b   1.000
_cell.length_c   1.000
_cell.angle_alpha   90.00
_cell.angle_beta   90.00
_cell.angle_gamma   90.00
#
_symmetry.space_group_name_H-M   'P 1'
#
loop_
_entity.id
_entity.type
_entity.pdbx_description
1 polymer ?
#
loop_
_entity_poly.entity_id
_entity_poly.type
_entity_poly.pdbx_seq_one_letter_code
_entity_poly.pdbx_strand_id
1 'polypeptide(L)'
;VGFKPLRVLQKRNKALKKMKKMLKKGELQQTPKGFLCTVTSVTDSEEELDNNKIEELNQPINTKDFPIQIDWNASLPPNIKVPRIDIHSIILDFSAVSFLDVSAMRIVGETLREFIWVDVEVYIVGAY
;
A
#
# COMPACT_ATOMS: atom_id res chain seq x y z
N VAL A 1 -10.93 8.57 10.08
CA VAL A 1 -10.86 7.74 8.85
C VAL A 1 -10.96 6.27 9.26
N GLY A 2 -11.80 5.46 8.63
CA GLY A 2 -12.13 4.10 9.09
C GLY A 2 -11.02 3.05 8.95
N PHE A 3 -9.79 3.43 8.60
CA PHE A 3 -8.66 2.53 8.43
C PHE A 3 -7.33 3.19 8.83
N LYS A 4 -6.28 2.37 9.01
CA LYS A 4 -4.90 2.81 9.30
C LYS A 4 -4.05 2.71 8.02
N PRO A 5 -3.62 3.82 7.40
CA PRO A 5 -2.88 3.79 6.12
C PRO A 5 -1.59 2.97 6.19
N LEU A 6 -0.79 3.13 7.25
CA LEU A 6 0.42 2.33 7.46
C LEU A 6 0.16 0.81 7.43
N ARG A 7 -0.95 0.34 8.00
CA ARG A 7 -1.33 -1.09 7.99
C ARG A 7 -1.70 -1.57 6.58
N VAL A 8 -2.31 -0.71 5.77
CA VAL A 8 -2.60 -1.02 4.37
C VAL A 8 -1.31 -1.09 3.57
N LEU A 9 -0.40 -0.13 3.76
CA LEU A 9 0.93 -0.13 3.15
C LEU A 9 1.69 -1.42 3.47
N GLN A 10 1.75 -1.83 4.74
CA GLN A 10 2.40 -3.08 5.15
C GLN A 10 1.82 -4.31 4.42
N LYS A 11 0.49 -4.37 4.28
CA LYS A 11 -0.17 -5.48 3.57
C LYS A 11 0.10 -5.45 2.07
N ARG A 12 0.07 -4.28 1.44
CA ARG A 12 0.48 -4.08 0.02
C ARG A 12 1.92 -4.52 -0.20
N ASN A 13 2.82 -4.10 0.68
CA ASN A 13 4.23 -4.48 0.67
C ASN A 13 4.44 -6.00 0.83
N LYS A 14 3.70 -6.64 1.76
CA LYS A 14 3.71 -8.09 1.93
C LYS A 14 3.21 -8.80 0.65
N ALA A 15 2.15 -8.29 0.04
CA ALA A 15 1.60 -8.79 -1.22
C ALA A 15 2.60 -8.63 -2.38
N LEU A 16 3.27 -7.47 -2.51
CA LEU A 16 4.31 -7.24 -3.51
C LEU A 16 5.45 -8.24 -3.40
N LYS A 17 5.97 -8.46 -2.18
CA LYS A 17 7.02 -9.46 -1.93
C LYS A 17 6.55 -10.87 -2.36
N LYS A 18 5.30 -11.24 -2.04
CA LYS A 18 4.73 -12.55 -2.43
C LYS A 18 4.58 -12.67 -3.95
N MET A 19 4.01 -11.67 -4.64
CA MET A 19 3.86 -11.71 -6.10
C MET A 19 5.22 -11.77 -6.80
N LYS A 20 6.23 -11.04 -6.32
CA LYS A 20 7.60 -11.10 -6.86
C LYS A 20 8.19 -12.51 -6.73
N LYS A 21 7.95 -13.20 -5.61
CA LYS A 21 8.35 -14.62 -5.45
C LYS A 21 7.62 -15.52 -6.44
N MET A 22 6.29 -15.38 -6.56
CA MET A 22 5.48 -16.20 -7.46
C MET A 22 5.85 -15.99 -8.94
N LEU A 23 6.13 -14.75 -9.35
CA LEU A 23 6.63 -14.43 -10.70
C LEU A 23 7.96 -15.13 -10.98
N LYS A 24 8.91 -15.10 -10.03
CA LYS A 24 10.20 -15.80 -10.17
C LYS A 24 10.05 -17.33 -10.25
N LYS A 25 9.04 -17.90 -9.58
CA LYS A 25 8.73 -19.34 -9.62
C LYS A 25 7.93 -19.75 -10.87
N GLY A 26 7.40 -18.81 -11.65
CA GLY A 26 6.52 -19.09 -12.80
C GLY A 26 5.07 -19.45 -12.44
N GLU A 27 4.69 -19.27 -11.17
CA GLU A 27 3.35 -19.55 -10.62
C GLU A 27 2.34 -18.42 -10.90
N LEU A 28 2.87 -17.25 -11.24
CA LEU A 28 2.11 -16.07 -11.65
C LEU A 28 2.62 -15.65 -13.02
N GLN A 29 1.72 -15.57 -13.99
CA GLN A 29 1.99 -14.99 -15.29
C GLN A 29 1.27 -13.65 -15.40
N GLN A 30 1.97 -12.69 -15.99
CA GLN A 30 1.40 -11.38 -16.27
C GLN A 30 0.69 -11.43 -17.62
N THR A 31 -0.52 -10.89 -17.66
CA THR A 31 -1.31 -10.74 -18.88
C THR A 31 -1.79 -9.28 -19.01
N PRO A 32 -2.23 -8.84 -20.20
CA PRO A 32 -2.82 -7.51 -20.36
C PRO A 32 -4.06 -7.26 -19.49
N LYS A 33 -4.76 -8.32 -19.07
CA LYS A 33 -5.96 -8.25 -18.22
C LYS A 33 -5.65 -8.37 -16.71
N GLY A 34 -4.37 -8.41 -16.33
CA GLY A 34 -3.94 -8.59 -14.95
C GLY A 34 -3.10 -9.85 -14.75
N PHE A 35 -3.12 -10.42 -13.55
CA PHE A 35 -2.32 -11.61 -13.23
C PHE A 35 -3.12 -12.90 -13.44
N LEU A 36 -2.53 -13.84 -14.17
CA LEU A 36 -3.01 -15.20 -14.33
C LEU A 36 -2.21 -16.13 -13.40
N CYS A 37 -2.88 -16.82 -12.50
CA CYS A 37 -2.24 -17.87 -11.71
C CYS A 37 -2.19 -19.16 -12.52
N THR A 38 -1.00 -19.71 -12.71
CA THR A 38 -0.77 -20.92 -13.54
C THR A 38 -0.91 -22.23 -12.76
N VAL A 39 -1.07 -22.14 -11.43
CA VAL A 39 -1.11 -23.30 -10.53
C VAL A 39 -2.53 -23.50 -10.01
N THR A 40 -3.05 -24.73 -10.13
CA THR A 40 -4.39 -25.13 -9.66
C THR A 40 -4.45 -25.36 -8.15
N SER A 41 -3.32 -25.69 -7.52
CA SER A 41 -3.18 -25.78 -6.07
C SER A 41 -2.14 -24.76 -5.62
N VAL A 42 -2.58 -23.56 -5.25
CA VAL A 42 -1.73 -22.65 -4.50
C VAL A 42 -1.66 -23.24 -3.10
N THR A 43 -0.64 -24.07 -2.85
CA THR A 43 -0.30 -24.42 -1.48
C THR A 43 -0.16 -23.09 -0.74
N ASP A 44 -0.96 -22.90 0.32
CA ASP A 44 -0.60 -21.93 1.35
C ASP A 44 0.66 -22.48 2.00
N SER A 45 1.78 -22.41 1.27
CA SER A 45 3.07 -22.39 1.92
C SER A 45 3.02 -21.12 2.74
N GLU A 46 2.68 -21.30 4.01
CA GLU A 46 3.04 -20.45 5.13
C GLU A 46 4.57 -20.32 5.20
N GLU A 47 5.22 -20.00 4.08
CA GLU A 47 6.39 -19.13 4.11
C GLU A 47 5.85 -17.78 4.61
N GLU A 48 5.55 -17.75 5.92
CA GLU A 48 5.63 -16.60 6.79
C GLU A 48 6.80 -15.79 6.26
N LEU A 49 6.50 -14.74 5.47
CA LEU A 49 7.50 -13.78 5.09
C LEU A 49 8.11 -13.33 6.39
N ASP A 50 9.35 -13.75 6.62
CA ASP A 50 10.11 -13.62 7.86
C ASP A 50 9.60 -12.41 8.67
N ASN A 51 8.68 -12.67 9.61
CA ASN A 51 8.00 -11.61 10.37
C ASN A 51 9.01 -10.82 11.23
N ASN A 52 10.27 -11.27 11.26
CA ASN A 52 11.38 -10.59 11.91
C ASN A 52 11.76 -9.25 11.24
N LYS A 53 11.20 -8.91 10.07
CA LYS A 53 11.46 -7.64 9.34
C LYS A 53 10.20 -6.82 9.05
N ILE A 54 9.29 -6.73 10.03
CA ILE A 54 8.08 -5.88 9.92
C ILE A 54 8.44 -4.41 9.66
N GLU A 55 9.56 -3.93 10.20
CA GLU A 55 10.00 -2.54 10.03
C GLU A 55 10.30 -2.17 8.57
N GLU A 56 10.82 -3.11 7.77
CA GLU A 56 11.06 -2.91 6.33
C GLU A 56 9.76 -2.73 5.53
N LEU A 57 8.60 -3.07 6.11
CA LEU A 57 7.29 -2.89 5.48
C LEU A 57 6.65 -1.53 5.79
N ASN A 58 7.24 -0.73 6.69
CA ASN A 58 6.72 0.58 7.10
C ASN A 58 7.00 1.69 6.07
N GLN A 59 7.81 1.40 5.05
CA GLN A 59 8.13 2.34 3.98
C GLN A 59 7.68 1.78 2.62
N PRO A 60 7.41 2.64 1.63
CA PRO A 60 7.10 2.19 0.28
C PRO A 60 8.20 1.30 -0.28
N ILE A 61 7.85 0.12 -0.77
CA ILE A 61 8.82 -0.73 -1.48
C ILE A 61 8.99 -0.18 -2.89
N ASN A 62 10.24 -0.11 -3.34
CA ASN A 62 10.58 0.27 -4.71
C ASN A 62 9.98 -0.75 -5.70
N THR A 63 9.05 -0.29 -6.53
CA THR A 63 8.34 -1.10 -7.55
C THR A 63 9.06 -1.13 -8.90
N LYS A 64 10.27 -0.56 -9.04
CA LYS A 64 11.03 -0.56 -10.31
C LYS A 64 11.26 -1.96 -10.91
N ASP A 65 11.32 -2.99 -10.07
CA ASP A 65 11.46 -4.38 -10.51
C ASP A 65 10.11 -5.04 -10.86
N PHE A 66 9.00 -4.32 -10.69
CA PHE A 66 7.68 -4.82 -10.96
C PHE A 66 7.24 -4.35 -12.36
N PRO A 67 6.90 -5.29 -13.25
CA PRO A 67 6.71 -4.98 -14.67
C PRO A 67 5.47 -4.12 -14.98
N ILE A 68 4.53 -3.98 -14.03
CA ILE A 68 3.29 -3.20 -14.18
C ILE A 68 2.91 -2.53 -12.84
N GLN A 69 2.24 -1.39 -12.92
CA GLN A 69 1.55 -0.75 -11.80
C GLN A 69 0.35 -1.61 -11.35
N ILE A 70 0.36 -2.07 -10.11
CA ILE A 70 -0.71 -2.92 -9.57
C ILE A 70 -1.93 -2.07 -9.26
N ASP A 71 -3.06 -2.46 -9.86
CA ASP A 71 -4.38 -1.99 -9.43
C ASP A 71 -4.80 -2.75 -8.16
N TRP A 72 -4.75 -2.06 -7.01
CA TRP A 72 -5.15 -2.61 -5.71
C TRP A 72 -6.66 -2.76 -5.54
N ASN A 73 -7.47 -2.17 -6.43
CA ASN A 73 -8.93 -2.24 -6.40
C ASN A 73 -9.48 -3.40 -7.25
N ALA A 74 -8.67 -3.95 -8.16
CA ALA A 74 -9.01 -5.11 -8.97
C ALA A 74 -9.11 -6.42 -8.17
N SER A 75 -9.48 -7.51 -8.85
CA SER A 75 -9.37 -8.86 -8.31
C SER A 75 -7.89 -9.26 -8.23
N LEU A 76 -7.39 -9.46 -7.01
CA LEU A 76 -6.02 -9.95 -6.77
C LEU A 76 -5.97 -11.48 -6.86
N PRO A 77 -4.79 -12.08 -7.06
CA PRO A 77 -4.63 -13.53 -7.04
C PRO A 77 -5.17 -14.17 -5.74
N PRO A 78 -5.71 -15.41 -5.77
CA PRO A 78 -6.49 -15.99 -4.68
C PRO A 78 -5.85 -15.99 -3.28
N ASN A 79 -4.51 -16.07 -3.20
CA ASN A 79 -3.77 -16.11 -1.92
C ASN A 79 -3.18 -14.75 -1.52
N ILE A 80 -3.68 -13.65 -2.11
CA ILE A 80 -3.28 -12.28 -1.80
C ILE A 80 -4.52 -11.50 -1.35
N LYS A 81 -4.49 -11.06 -0.09
CA LYS A 81 -5.58 -10.27 0.51
C LYS A 81 -5.03 -8.95 1.01
N VAL A 82 -5.42 -7.87 0.34
CA VAL A 82 -5.08 -6.49 0.69
C VAL A 82 -6.38 -5.72 0.92
N PRO A 83 -6.48 -4.86 1.96
CA PRO A 83 -7.65 -4.02 2.17
C PRO A 83 -7.83 -3.05 1.01
N ARG A 84 -9.07 -2.93 0.51
CA ARG A 84 -9.45 -1.86 -0.41
C ARG A 84 -9.60 -0.55 0.34
N ILE A 85 -9.29 0.55 -0.35
CA ILE A 85 -9.46 1.89 0.16
C ILE A 85 -10.51 2.57 -0.72
N ASP A 86 -11.64 2.91 -0.12
CA ASP A 86 -12.77 3.53 -0.85
C ASP A 86 -12.70 5.07 -0.81
N ILE A 87 -11.66 5.63 -0.19
CA ILE A 87 -11.41 7.07 -0.11
C ILE A 87 -10.39 7.45 -1.17
N HIS A 88 -10.75 8.37 -2.05
CA HIS A 88 -9.85 8.87 -3.10
C HIS A 88 -8.99 10.04 -2.60
N SER A 89 -9.58 10.95 -1.83
CA SER A 89 -8.93 12.19 -1.40
C SER A 89 -9.34 12.60 0.01
N ILE A 90 -8.48 13.36 0.69
CA ILE A 90 -8.74 14.04 1.95
C ILE A 90 -8.47 15.53 1.75
N ILE A 91 -9.42 16.36 2.16
CA ILE A 91 -9.27 17.82 2.18
C ILE A 91 -9.17 18.25 3.64
N LEU A 92 -8.08 18.91 4.02
CA LEU A 92 -7.88 19.49 5.34
C LEU A 92 -8.02 21.01 5.26
N ASP A 93 -9.01 21.53 5.95
CA ASP A 93 -9.24 22.98 6.08
C ASP A 93 -8.53 23.53 7.32
N PHE A 94 -7.53 24.38 7.08
CA PHE A 94 -6.74 25.07 8.10
C PHE A 94 -7.23 26.50 8.37
N SER A 95 -8.38 26.92 7.82
CA SER A 95 -8.91 28.29 8.00
C SER A 95 -9.11 28.72 9.45
N ALA A 96 -9.38 27.77 10.35
CA ALA A 96 -9.51 28.00 11.79
C ALA A 96 -8.21 27.78 12.58
N VAL A 97 -7.13 27.33 11.94
CA VAL A 97 -5.85 27.07 12.58
C VAL A 97 -5.03 28.35 12.58
N SER A 98 -4.81 28.95 13.76
CA SER A 98 -4.09 30.21 13.90
C SER A 98 -2.57 30.05 13.92
N PHE A 99 -2.06 28.92 14.42
CA PHE A 99 -0.64 28.56 14.35
C PHE A 99 -0.44 27.05 14.46
N LEU A 100 0.68 26.57 13.92
CA LEU A 100 1.15 25.20 14.11
C LEU A 100 2.63 25.26 14.48
N ASP A 101 3.02 24.70 15.63
CA ASP A 101 4.43 24.64 15.99
C ASP A 101 5.17 23.56 15.17
N VAL A 102 6.51 23.57 15.24
CA VAL A 102 7.37 22.65 14.50
C VAL A 102 7.09 21.17 14.85
N SER A 103 6.73 20.88 16.09
CA SER A 103 6.44 19.52 16.54
C SER A 103 5.11 19.01 15.96
N ALA A 104 4.08 19.85 15.96
CA ALA A 104 2.80 19.59 15.35
C ALA A 104 2.91 19.47 13.82
N MET A 105 3.69 20.35 13.16
CA MET A 105 3.98 20.26 11.72
C MET A 105 4.61 18.93 11.35
N ARG A 106 5.54 18.43 12.16
CA ARG A 106 6.17 17.13 11.94
C ARG A 106 5.17 16.00 12.00
N ILE A 107 4.32 15.95 13.04
CA ILE A 107 3.30 14.90 13.20
C ILE A 107 2.27 14.95 12.07
N VAL A 108 1.80 16.15 11.69
CA VAL A 108 0.88 16.33 10.57
C VAL A 108 1.52 15.85 9.28
N GLY A 109 2.76 16.25 9.00
CA GLY A 109 3.50 15.82 7.81
C GLY A 109 3.71 14.31 7.75
N GLU A 110 4.08 13.67 8.87
CA GLU A 110 4.22 12.22 8.97
C GLU A 110 2.89 11.51 8.73
N THR A 111 1.80 11.98 9.34
CA THR A 111 0.45 11.40 9.20
C THR A 111 -0.07 11.50 7.78
N LEU A 112 0.02 12.68 7.14
CA LEU A 112 -0.46 12.90 5.78
C LEU A 112 0.35 12.08 4.76
N ARG A 113 1.64 11.88 5.01
CA ARG A 113 2.50 11.05 4.16
C ARG A 113 2.02 9.60 4.08
N GLU A 114 1.51 9.04 5.18
CA GLU A 114 0.99 7.67 5.17
C GLU A 114 -0.21 7.50 4.23
N PHE A 115 -1.06 8.53 4.09
CA PHE A 115 -2.18 8.52 3.15
C PHE A 115 -1.69 8.55 1.69
N ILE A 116 -0.70 9.39 1.39
CA ILE A 116 -0.09 9.46 0.06
C ILE A 116 0.52 8.10 -0.34
N TRP A 117 1.16 7.40 0.60
CA TRP A 117 1.75 6.07 0.34
C TRP A 117 0.74 4.99 -0.03
N VAL A 118 -0.55 5.22 0.21
CA VAL A 118 -1.62 4.28 -0.16
C VAL A 118 -2.55 4.85 -1.24
N ASP A 119 -2.04 5.80 -2.02
CA ASP A 119 -2.71 6.43 -3.17
C ASP A 119 -3.95 7.24 -2.79
N VAL A 120 -3.97 7.83 -1.60
CA VAL A 120 -4.99 8.81 -1.18
C VAL A 120 -4.43 10.22 -1.38
N GLU A 121 -5.13 11.03 -2.17
CA GLU A 121 -4.74 12.41 -2.44
C GLU A 121 -5.00 13.30 -1.21
N VAL A 122 -4.09 14.23 -0.94
CA VAL A 122 -4.18 15.12 0.21
C VAL A 122 -4.15 16.56 -0.27
N TYR A 123 -5.20 17.32 0.07
CA TYR A 123 -5.33 18.74 -0.20
C TYR A 123 -5.37 19.51 1.11
N ILE A 124 -4.64 20.61 1.18
CA ILE A 124 -4.64 21.54 2.31
C ILE A 124 -5.21 22.87 1.79
N VAL A 125 -6.21 23.40 2.49
CA VAL A 125 -6.85 24.68 2.16
C VAL A 125 -6.83 25.60 3.40
N GLY A 126 -6.92 26.91 3.19
CA GLY A 126 -7.04 27.87 4.29
C GLY A 126 -5.78 28.01 5.17
N ALA A 127 -4.61 27.60 4.69
CA ALA A 127 -3.33 27.89 5.34
C ALA A 127 -2.82 29.25 4.86
N TYR A 128 -2.72 30.22 5.78
CA TYR A 128 -2.26 31.59 5.52
C TYR A 128 -0.89 31.85 6.14
#